data_AF-A0A935F519-F1
#
_entry.id   AF-A0A935F519-F1
#
_cell.length_a   1.000
_cell.length_b   1.000
_cell.length_c   1.000
_cell.angle_alpha   90.00
_cell.angle_beta   90.00
_cell.angle_gamma   90.00
#
_symmetry.space_group_name_H-M   'P 1'
#
loop_
_entity.id
_entity.type
_entity.pdbx_description
1 polymer ?
#
loop_
_entity_poly.entity_id
_entity_poly.type
_entity_poly.pdbx_seq_one_letter_code
_entity_poly.pdbx_strand_id
1 'polypeptide(L)' 'MKILELNSGLFPDAQTVVAALRRLEPAHRVDSIDLRRRDMKDEDWDRVVAAILGSDLTITT' A
#
# COMPACT_ATOMS: atom_id res chain seq x y z
N MET A 1 -7.12 3.65 12.19
CA MET A 1 -5.76 3.85 11.66
C MET A 1 -5.84 3.95 10.16
N LYS A 2 -4.93 4.70 9.54
CA LYS A 2 -4.69 4.73 8.12
C LYS A 2 -3.55 3.77 7.79
N ILE A 3 -3.91 2.63 7.22
CA ILE A 3 -3.01 1.59 6.78
C ILE A 3 -2.75 1.80 5.29
N LEU A 4 -1.48 1.79 4.88
CA LEU A 4 -1.07 1.86 3.49
C LEU A 4 -0.50 0.51 3.06
N GLU A 5 -1.09 -0.09 2.02
CA GLU A 5 -0.49 -1.18 1.26
C GLU A 5 0.34 -0.62 0.10
N LEU A 6 1.60 -1.01 0.02
CA LEU A 6 2.47 -0.78 -1.12
C LEU A 6 2.69 -2.11 -1.85
N ASN A 7 1.99 -2.32 -2.96
CA ASN A 7 2.17 -3.49 -3.81
C ASN A 7 3.44 -3.30 -4.66
N SER A 8 4.55 -3.79 -4.12
CA SER A 8 5.88 -3.86 -4.74
C SER A 8 6.02 -5.07 -5.67
N GLY A 9 5.21 -6.12 -5.47
CA GLY A 9 5.31 -7.38 -6.21
C GLY A 9 6.51 -8.23 -5.81
N LEU A 10 7.15 -7.92 -4.69
CA LEU A 10 8.35 -8.60 -4.20
C LEU A 10 8.03 -9.58 -3.06
N PHE A 11 6.83 -9.51 -2.46
CA PHE A 11 6.48 -10.39 -1.35
C PHE A 11 5.91 -11.73 -1.86
N PRO A 12 6.56 -12.88 -1.55
CA PRO A 12 6.18 -14.17 -2.13
C PRO A 12 4.74 -14.62 -1.85
N ASP A 13 4.17 -14.22 -0.71
CA ASP A 13 2.79 -14.53 -0.31
C ASP A 13 1.94 -13.26 -0.13
N ALA A 14 2.00 -12.37 -1.13
CA ALA A 14 1.24 -11.12 -1.14
C ALA A 14 -0.26 -11.35 -0.98
N GLN A 15 -0.79 -12.46 -1.51
CA GLN A 15 -2.22 -12.78 -1.48
C GLN A 15 -2.76 -12.95 -0.06
N THR A 16 -2.01 -13.64 0.82
CA THR A 16 -2.41 -13.80 2.22
C THR A 16 -2.44 -12.45 2.95
N VAL A 17 -1.47 -11.58 2.69
CA VAL A 17 -1.41 -10.24 3.30
C VAL A 17 -2.56 -9.37 2.81
N VAL A 18 -2.84 -9.35 1.50
CA VAL A 18 -3.99 -8.64 0.91
C VAL A 18 -5.31 -9.15 1.50
N ALA A 19 -5.46 -10.46 1.66
CA ALA A 19 -6.65 -11.05 2.27
C ALA A 19 -6.82 -10.63 3.75
N ALA A 20 -5.72 -10.52 4.51
CA ALA A 20 -5.74 -10.02 5.87
C ALA A 20 -6.12 -8.53 5.93
N LEU A 21 -5.57 -7.70 5.03
CA LEU A 21 -5.89 -6.27 4.93
C LEU A 21 -7.38 -6.02 4.66
N ARG A 22 -8.00 -6.80 3.75
CA ARG A 22 -9.45 -6.71 3.49
C ARG A 22 -10.31 -6.97 4.71
N ARG A 23 -9.87 -7.83 5.63
CA ARG A 23 -10.59 -8.09 6.89
C ARG A 23 -10.50 -6.92 7.87
N LEU A 24 -9.53 -6.02 7.69
CA LEU A 24 -9.31 -4.84 8.53
C LEU A 24 -10.04 -3.59 8.03
N GLU A 25 -10.47 -3.56 6.76
CA GLU A 25 -11.22 -2.43 6.16
C GLU A 25 -12.46 -1.98 6.96
N PRO A 26 -13.24 -2.86 7.64
CA PRO A 26 -14.38 -2.40 8.44
C PRO A 26 -13.99 -1.54 9.66
N ALA A 27 -12.77 -1.69 10.17
CA ALA A 27 -12.28 -1.01 11.37
C ALA A 27 -11.23 0.06 11.08
N HIS A 28 -10.59 0.01 9.91
CA HIS A 28 -9.45 0.84 9.54
C HIS A 28 -9.57 1.32 8.11
N ARG A 29 -9.00 2.48 7.81
CA ARG A 29 -8.86 2.94 6.44
C ARG A 29 -7.66 2.23 5.82
N VAL A 30 -7.88 1.45 4.78
CA VAL A 30 -6.82 0.78 4.01
C VAL A 30 -6.75 1.43 2.64
N ASP A 31 -5.63 2.10 2.36
CA ASP A 31 -5.32 2.64 1.03
C ASP A 31 -4.27 1.70 0.37
N SER A 32 -4.32 1.51 -0.95
CA SER A 32 -3.40 0.63 -1.70
C SER A 32 -2.79 1.35 -2.90
N ILE A 33 -1.48 1.17 -3.11
CA ILE A 33 -0.72 1.73 -4.24
C ILE A 33 0.05 0.61 -4.94
N ASP A 34 -0.12 0.48 -6.26
CA ASP A 34 0.65 -0.43 -7.10
C ASP A 34 1.96 0.23 -7.57
N LEU A 35 3.08 -0.20 -6.99
CA LEU A 35 4.44 0.25 -7.33
C LEU A 35 5.04 -0.52 -8.51
N ARG A 36 4.35 -1.54 -9.03
CA ARG A 36 4.81 -2.29 -10.22
C ARG A 36 4.54 -1.53 -11.52
N ARG A 37 3.83 -0.39 -11.43
CA ARG A 37 3.59 0.53 -12.53
C ARG A 37 4.92 1.03 -13.09
N ARG A 38 5.22 0.67 -14.34
CA ARG A 38 6.46 1.03 -15.02
C ARG A 38 6.48 2.47 -15.55
N ASP A 39 5.33 3.13 -15.55
CA ASP A 39 5.08 4.46 -16.09
C ASP A 39 4.99 5.56 -15.03
N MET A 40 5.43 5.26 -13.79
CA MET A 40 5.42 6.23 -12.70
C MET A 40 6.34 7.42 -12.99
N LYS A 41 5.77 8.61 -12.88
CA LYS A 41 6.49 9.88 -12.98
C LYS A 41 6.87 10.40 -11.59
N ASP A 42 7.69 11.44 -11.54
CA ASP A 42 8.11 12.07 -10.28
C ASP A 42 6.91 12.49 -9.43
N GLU A 43 5.83 13.01 -10.04
CA GLU A 43 4.64 13.40 -9.29
C GLU A 43 3.85 12.20 -8.73
N ASP A 44 3.97 11.02 -9.36
CA ASP A 44 3.43 9.78 -8.79
C ASP A 44 4.24 9.36 -7.57
N TRP A 45 5.57 9.50 -7.62
CA TRP A 45 6.45 9.21 -6.48
C TRP A 45 6.23 10.17 -5.30
N ASP A 46 5.99 11.45 -5.56
CA ASP A 46 5.61 12.41 -4.53
C ASP A 46 4.33 11.97 -3.79
N ARG A 47 3.35 11.43 -4.53
CA ARG A 47 2.12 10.87 -3.94
C ARG A 47 2.39 9.63 -3.10
N VAL A 48 3.29 8.74 -3.53
CA VAL A 48 3.70 7.57 -2.74
C VAL A 48 4.35 8.02 -1.43
N VAL A 49 5.31 8.95 -1.50
CA VAL A 49 5.99 9.47 -0.30
C VAL A 49 4.99 10.15 0.63
N ALA A 50 4.09 10.98 0.11
CA ALA A 50 3.04 11.61 0.91
C ALA A 50 2.09 10.58 1.56
N ALA A 51 1.77 9.49 0.86
CA ALA A 51 0.95 8.42 1.41
C ALA A 51 1.67 7.70 2.55
N ILE A 52 2.96 7.39 2.41
CA ILE A 52 3.80 6.76 3.43
C ILE A 52 3.83 7.66 4.68
N LEU A 53 4.22 8.93 4.51
CA LEU A 53 4.33 9.90 5.61
C LEU A 53 3.00 10.17 6.32
N GLY A 54 1.89 10.04 5.59
CA GLY A 54 0.54 10.21 6.12
C GLY A 54 -0.13 8.91 6.57
N SER A 55 0.58 7.79 6.69
CA SER A 55 0.04 6.51 7.17
C SER A 55 0.44 6.25 8.61
N ASP A 56 -0.42 5.59 9.38
CA ASP A 56 -0.08 5.10 10.71
C ASP A 56 0.72 3.78 10.63
N LEU A 57 0.54 3.03 9.54
CA LEU A 57 1.19 1.76 9.28
C LEU A 57 1.34 1.55 7.76
N THR A 58 2.57 1.27 7.31
CA THR A 58 2.85 0.88 5.92
C THR A 58 3.19 -0.61 5.86
N ILE A 59 2.56 -1.34 4.94
CA ILE A 59 2.80 -2.76 4.66
C ILE A 59 3.17 -2.91 3.19
N THR A 60 4.25 -3.63 2.90
CA THR A 60 4.67 -3.93 1.52
C THR A 60 4.23 -5.32 1.11
N THR A 61 3.59 -5.43 -0.06
CA THR A 61 3.15 -6.69 -0.69
C THR A 61 3.84 -6.90 -2.03
#